data_AF-A0A3G2SE84-F1
#
_entry.id   AF-A0A3G2SE84-F1
#
_cell.length_a   1.000
_cell.length_b   1.000
_cell.length_c   1.000
_cell.angle_alpha   90.00
_cell.angle_beta   90.00
_cell.angle_gamma   90.00
#
_symmetry.space_group_name_H-M   'P 1'
#
loop_
_entity.id
_entity.type
_entity.pdbx_description
1 polymer ?
#
loop_
_entity_poly.entity_id
_entity_poly.type
_entity_poly.pdbx_seq_one_letter_code
_entity_poly.pdbx_strand_id
1 'polypeptide(L)'
;MSNLFILNETFTNGLNYNLLNIITFASIICGILVIISKNPVVSVLFLIGLFLNIAGYLMMLGINFIGLSYLLVYVGAVSILFLFILMLINVRISELVTDNNNSIPLAIMIGSIFNLTLYKLLPNNFSSNEYGFVPHKLGSLSDKSLLEAQTLAGDNMGSNLYNAYNVHNNNLSFVSSHIWDGVLSETSHITSIGNVLYTAYPLWLILTSIILLLAMVGAIVITIK
;
A
#
# COMPACT_ATOMS: atom_id res chain seq x y z
N MET A 1 35.60 4.65 -7.73
CA MET A 1 34.35 4.45 -8.49
C MET A 1 33.37 3.74 -7.58
N SER A 2 32.41 4.48 -7.04
CA SER A 2 31.41 3.98 -6.10
C SER A 2 30.51 2.98 -6.81
N ASN A 3 30.69 1.69 -6.52
CA ASN A 3 29.71 0.67 -6.87
C ASN A 3 28.43 0.99 -6.11
N LEU A 4 27.50 1.62 -6.83
CA LEU A 4 26.11 1.77 -6.44
C LEU A 4 25.54 0.36 -6.31
N PHE A 5 25.32 -0.07 -5.07
CA PHE A 5 24.56 -1.29 -4.79
C PHE A 5 23.15 -1.05 -5.33
N ILE A 6 22.86 -1.67 -6.47
CA ILE A 6 21.50 -1.78 -6.99
C ILE A 6 20.79 -2.79 -6.08
N LEU A 7 20.14 -2.27 -5.04
CA LEU A 7 19.16 -3.06 -4.29
C LEU A 7 18.01 -3.35 -5.26
N ASN A 8 17.87 -4.62 -5.64
CA ASN A 8 16.75 -5.08 -6.44
C ASN A 8 15.53 -5.09 -5.52
N GLU A 9 14.79 -3.98 -5.47
CA GLU A 9 13.55 -3.90 -4.71
C GLU A 9 12.48 -4.76 -5.39
N THR A 10 11.98 -5.75 -4.66
CA THR A 10 10.95 -6.69 -5.11
C THR A 10 9.53 -6.14 -4.98
N PHE A 11 9.37 -4.95 -4.40
CA PHE A 11 8.07 -4.34 -4.12
C PHE A 11 7.47 -3.60 -5.32
N THR A 12 8.32 -3.02 -6.18
CA THR A 12 7.83 -2.40 -7.41
C THR A 12 7.66 -3.51 -8.44
N ASN A 13 6.48 -3.62 -9.04
CA ASN A 13 6.10 -4.62 -10.02
C ASN A 13 6.90 -4.48 -11.36
N GLY A 14 8.23 -4.48 -11.29
CA GLY A 14 9.16 -4.16 -12.38
C GLY A 14 9.30 -2.67 -12.71
N LEU A 15 8.69 -1.75 -11.94
CA LEU A 15 8.71 -0.31 -12.24
C LEU A 15 9.83 0.45 -11.51
N ASN A 16 10.37 1.48 -12.18
CA ASN A 16 11.43 2.34 -11.65
C ASN A 16 10.99 3.05 -10.37
N TYR A 17 11.78 2.88 -9.29
CA TYR A 17 11.55 3.52 -7.99
C TYR A 17 11.49 5.07 -8.09
N ASN A 18 12.23 5.67 -9.02
CA ASN A 18 12.21 7.12 -9.26
C ASN A 18 10.81 7.64 -9.61
N LEU A 19 10.03 6.90 -10.40
CA LEU A 19 8.70 7.33 -10.84
C LEU A 19 7.73 7.30 -9.65
N LEU A 20 7.82 6.26 -8.83
CA LEU A 20 7.05 6.14 -7.59
C LEU A 20 7.33 7.32 -6.65
N ASN A 21 8.60 7.67 -6.47
CA ASN A 21 9.00 8.83 -5.66
C ASN A 21 8.39 10.13 -6.20
N ILE A 22 8.44 10.37 -7.52
CA ILE A 22 7.84 11.57 -8.12
C ILE A 22 6.33 11.66 -7.82
N ILE A 23 5.59 10.55 -7.94
CA ILE A 23 4.15 10.52 -7.64
C ILE A 23 3.88 10.80 -6.16
N THR A 24 4.70 10.26 -5.24
CA THR A 24 4.53 10.54 -3.80
C THR A 24 4.75 12.01 -3.47
N PHE A 25 5.79 12.64 -4.02
CA PHE A 25 6.01 14.09 -3.86
C PHE A 25 4.86 14.91 -4.46
N ALA A 26 4.38 14.53 -5.65
CA ALA A 26 3.22 15.18 -6.27
C ALA A 26 1.95 15.07 -5.40
N SER A 27 1.71 13.90 -4.79
CA SER A 27 0.57 13.68 -3.87
C SER A 27 0.64 14.58 -2.63
N ILE A 28 1.82 14.70 -2.02
CA ILE A 28 2.05 15.58 -0.86
C ILE A 28 1.80 17.04 -1.24
N ILE A 29 2.32 17.49 -2.39
CA ILE A 29 2.11 18.86 -2.89
C ILE A 29 0.61 19.12 -3.13
N CYS A 30 -0.10 18.18 -3.75
CA CYS A 30 -1.54 18.29 -3.93
C CYS A 30 -2.27 18.40 -2.58
N GLY A 31 -1.93 17.58 -1.59
CA GLY A 31 -2.54 17.62 -0.26
C GLY A 31 -2.32 18.96 0.46
N ILE A 32 -1.12 19.53 0.34
CA ILE A 32 -0.81 20.86 0.88
C ILE A 32 -1.64 21.94 0.16
N LEU A 33 -1.75 21.88 -1.17
CA LEU A 33 -2.52 22.83 -1.97
C LEU A 33 -4.03 22.79 -1.66
N VAL A 34 -4.59 21.61 -1.33
CA VAL A 34 -5.97 21.47 -0.86
C VAL A 34 -6.21 22.37 0.36
N ILE A 35 -5.30 22.36 1.33
CA ILE A 35 -5.43 23.11 2.59
C ILE A 35 -5.17 24.62 2.40
N ILE A 36 -4.20 24.99 1.56
CA ILE A 36 -3.80 26.40 1.36
C ILE A 36 -4.81 27.18 0.50
N SER A 37 -5.49 26.51 -0.43
CA SER A 37 -6.34 27.19 -1.40
C SER A 37 -7.56 27.88 -0.76
N LYS A 38 -7.72 29.18 -1.04
CA LYS A 38 -8.81 30.01 -0.49
C LYS A 38 -10.16 29.77 -1.15
N ASN A 39 -10.15 29.38 -2.43
CA ASN A 39 -11.36 29.11 -3.19
C ASN A 39 -11.77 27.65 -2.98
N PRO A 40 -12.97 27.36 -2.45
CA PRO A 40 -13.38 26.00 -2.11
C PRO A 40 -13.42 25.08 -3.35
N VAL A 41 -13.84 25.60 -4.52
CA VAL A 41 -13.83 24.83 -5.78
C VAL A 41 -12.41 24.41 -6.18
N VAL A 42 -11.42 25.29 -5.99
CA VAL A 42 -10.01 25.00 -6.30
C VAL A 42 -9.44 23.98 -5.32
N SER A 43 -9.83 24.04 -4.05
CA SER A 43 -9.47 23.03 -3.04
C SER A 43 -9.91 21.62 -3.45
N VAL A 44 -11.15 21.47 -3.93
CA VAL A 44 -11.66 20.17 -4.40
C VAL A 44 -10.94 19.69 -5.66
N LEU A 45 -10.60 20.58 -6.58
CA LEU A 45 -9.87 20.20 -7.78
C LEU A 45 -8.49 19.59 -7.43
N PHE A 46 -7.79 20.15 -6.43
CA PHE A 46 -6.55 19.54 -5.92
C PHE A 46 -6.79 18.23 -5.17
N LEU A 47 -7.94 18.07 -4.52
CA LEU A 47 -8.33 16.81 -3.86
C LEU A 47 -8.61 15.69 -4.88
N ILE A 48 -9.25 16.03 -6.01
CA ILE A 48 -9.38 15.11 -7.16
C ILE A 48 -7.99 14.72 -7.69
N GLY A 49 -7.08 15.69 -7.83
CA GLY A 49 -5.69 15.43 -8.20
C GLY A 49 -4.96 14.51 -7.22
N LEU A 50 -5.18 14.67 -5.91
CA LEU A 50 -4.61 13.79 -4.88
C LEU A 50 -5.10 12.35 -5.02
N PHE A 51 -6.41 12.13 -5.22
CA PHE A 51 -6.95 10.78 -5.43
C PHE A 51 -6.49 10.15 -6.74
N LEU A 52 -6.29 10.94 -7.80
CA LEU A 52 -5.70 10.45 -9.05
C LEU A 52 -4.25 10.00 -8.85
N ASN A 53 -3.44 10.78 -8.13
CA ASN A 53 -2.06 10.39 -7.80
C ASN A 53 -2.01 9.11 -6.95
N ILE A 54 -2.91 8.96 -5.97
CA ILE A 54 -3.00 7.73 -5.16
C ILE A 54 -3.44 6.53 -6.00
N ALA A 55 -4.43 6.69 -6.88
CA ALA A 55 -4.86 5.63 -7.80
C ALA A 55 -3.71 5.20 -8.73
N GLY A 56 -2.97 6.16 -9.28
CA GLY A 56 -1.78 5.91 -10.09
C GLY A 56 -0.68 5.19 -9.30
N TYR A 57 -0.42 5.61 -8.06
CA TYR A 57 0.53 4.96 -7.16
C TYR A 57 0.17 3.49 -6.89
N LEU A 58 -1.11 3.21 -6.58
CA LEU A 58 -1.60 1.86 -6.31
C LEU A 58 -1.57 0.96 -7.55
N MET A 59 -1.90 1.50 -8.72
CA MET A 59 -1.85 0.76 -9.98
C MET A 59 -0.40 0.41 -10.35
N MET A 60 0.56 1.29 -10.07
CA MET A 60 1.98 1.00 -10.27
C MET A 60 2.53 -0.04 -9.30
N LEU A 61 2.00 -0.14 -8.08
CA LEU A 61 2.32 -1.22 -7.14
C LEU A 61 1.75 -2.58 -7.56
N GLY A 62 0.99 -2.66 -8.67
CA GLY A 62 0.36 -3.89 -9.15
C GLY A 62 -1.00 -4.18 -8.52
N ILE A 63 -1.51 -3.34 -7.63
CA ILE A 63 -2.84 -3.52 -7.00
C ILE A 63 -3.91 -2.84 -7.86
N ASN A 64 -4.09 -3.34 -9.09
CA ASN A 64 -4.90 -2.68 -10.12
C ASN A 64 -6.37 -2.49 -9.72
N PHE A 65 -6.98 -3.48 -9.04
CA PHE A 65 -8.38 -3.39 -8.64
C PHE A 65 -8.63 -2.25 -7.65
N ILE A 66 -7.79 -2.12 -6.62
CA ILE A 66 -7.97 -1.06 -5.63
C ILE A 66 -7.68 0.31 -6.24
N GLY A 67 -6.66 0.42 -7.11
CA GLY A 67 -6.35 1.66 -7.83
C GLY A 67 -7.52 2.11 -8.72
N LEU A 68 -8.14 1.18 -9.45
CA LEU A 68 -9.30 1.49 -10.28
C LEU A 68 -10.54 1.85 -9.43
N SER A 69 -10.74 1.19 -8.28
CA SER A 69 -11.80 1.57 -7.34
C SER A 69 -11.63 2.99 -6.79
N TYR A 70 -10.39 3.47 -6.60
CA TYR A 70 -10.12 4.87 -6.23
C TYR A 70 -10.58 5.85 -7.31
N LEU A 71 -10.37 5.52 -8.59
CA LEU A 71 -10.85 6.35 -9.70
C LEU A 71 -12.37 6.35 -9.77
N LEU A 72 -13.03 5.19 -9.70
CA LEU A 72 -14.49 5.11 -9.85
C LEU A 72 -15.25 5.71 -8.68
N VAL A 73 -14.91 5.32 -7.44
CA VAL A 73 -15.73 5.68 -6.26
C VAL A 73 -15.29 7.05 -5.71
N TYR A 74 -13.99 7.25 -5.50
CA TYR A 74 -13.51 8.47 -4.85
C TYR A 74 -13.44 9.64 -5.82
N VAL A 75 -12.73 9.50 -6.95
CA VAL A 75 -12.71 10.57 -7.97
C VAL A 75 -14.07 10.71 -8.64
N GLY A 76 -14.69 9.62 -9.07
CA GLY A 76 -15.92 9.65 -9.88
C GLY A 76 -17.18 10.04 -9.11
N ALA A 77 -17.45 9.48 -7.93
CA ALA A 77 -18.67 9.77 -7.20
C ALA A 77 -18.46 10.83 -6.11
N VAL A 78 -17.59 10.55 -5.14
CA VAL A 78 -17.47 11.35 -3.91
C VAL A 78 -16.97 12.77 -4.20
N SER A 79 -15.86 12.92 -4.91
CA SER A 79 -15.26 14.22 -5.15
C SER A 79 -16.04 15.09 -6.14
N ILE A 80 -16.68 14.48 -7.14
CA ILE A 80 -17.55 15.22 -8.08
C ILE A 80 -18.84 15.67 -7.39
N LEU A 81 -19.43 14.84 -6.52
CA LEU A 81 -20.56 15.24 -5.68
C LEU A 81 -20.18 16.42 -4.78
N PHE A 82 -18.98 16.40 -4.19
CA PHE A 82 -18.50 17.52 -3.38
C PHE A 82 -18.33 18.80 -4.20
N LEU A 83 -17.80 18.71 -5.43
CA LEU A 83 -17.71 19.85 -6.36
C LEU A 83 -19.10 20.42 -6.67
N PHE A 84 -20.06 19.57 -7.02
CA PHE A 84 -21.42 20.00 -7.33
C PHE A 84 -22.08 20.72 -6.15
N ILE A 85 -21.99 20.16 -4.95
CA ILE A 85 -22.55 20.76 -3.74
C ILE A 85 -21.90 22.12 -3.44
N LEU A 86 -20.57 22.21 -3.50
CA LEU A 86 -19.88 23.47 -3.21
C LEU A 86 -20.13 24.56 -4.25
N MET A 87 -20.42 24.20 -5.50
CA MET A 87 -20.81 25.17 -6.52
C MET A 87 -22.24 25.70 -6.28
N LEU A 88 -23.14 24.84 -5.80
CA LEU A 88 -24.51 25.24 -5.47
C LEU A 88 -24.60 26.08 -4.20
N ILE A 89 -23.71 25.84 -3.24
CA ILE A 89 -23.65 26.64 -2.02
C ILE A 89 -22.92 27.96 -2.32
N ASN A 90 -23.61 29.09 -2.14
CA ASN A 90 -22.98 30.41 -2.23
C ASN A 90 -22.10 30.66 -0.99
N VAL A 91 -20.88 30.14 -1.00
CA VAL A 91 -19.90 30.34 0.09
C VAL A 91 -19.32 31.76 -0.01
N ARG A 92 -19.70 32.65 0.91
CA ARG A 92 -19.12 34.00 1.01
C ARG A 92 -17.72 33.92 1.62
N ILE A 93 -16.69 34.24 0.83
CA ILE A 93 -15.26 34.22 1.21
C ILE A 93 -14.89 35.35 2.20
N SER A 94 -15.85 36.20 2.63
CA SER A 94 -15.57 37.52 3.21
C SER A 94 -15.73 37.68 4.72
N GLU A 95 -16.02 36.63 5.52
CA GLU A 95 -16.28 36.79 6.98
C GLU A 95 -15.43 35.91 7.91
N LEU A 96 -14.65 34.95 7.39
CA LEU A 96 -13.87 33.98 8.19
C LEU A 96 -12.35 34.06 7.98
N VAL A 97 -11.84 35.08 7.28
CA VAL A 97 -10.40 35.33 7.21
C VAL A 97 -10.03 36.22 8.39
N THR A 98 -9.92 35.62 9.57
CA THR A 98 -9.01 36.23 10.55
C THR A 98 -7.62 36.07 9.96
N ASP A 99 -6.87 37.16 9.77
CA ASP A 99 -5.46 37.14 9.36
C ASP A 99 -4.57 36.59 10.50
N ASN A 100 -4.97 35.46 11.06
CA ASN A 100 -4.31 34.71 12.11
C ASN A 100 -3.46 33.62 11.45
N ASN A 101 -2.28 34.04 10.97
CA ASN A 101 -1.23 33.11 10.56
C ASN A 101 -0.61 32.33 11.73
N ASN A 102 -0.97 32.64 12.98
CA ASN A 102 -0.42 32.04 14.19
C ASN A 102 -0.91 30.59 14.42
N SER A 103 -1.94 30.15 13.70
CA SER A 103 -2.42 28.75 13.76
C SER A 103 -1.56 27.77 12.95
N ILE A 104 -0.86 28.24 11.91
CA ILE A 104 -0.07 27.39 10.99
C ILE A 104 1.17 26.77 11.70
N PRO A 105 1.97 27.53 12.49
CA PRO A 105 3.09 26.96 13.22
C PRO A 105 2.66 25.86 14.20
N LEU A 106 1.52 26.06 14.87
CA LEU A 106 0.98 25.07 15.80
C LEU A 106 0.52 23.79 15.09
N ALA A 107 -0.15 23.92 13.94
CA ALA A 107 -0.55 22.77 13.11
C ALA A 107 0.65 21.96 12.60
N ILE A 108 1.72 22.63 12.18
CA ILE A 108 2.97 21.96 11.77
C ILE A 108 3.63 21.26 12.96
N MET A 109 3.67 21.89 14.13
CA MET A 109 4.25 21.29 15.34
C MET A 109 3.49 20.02 15.75
N ILE A 110 2.15 20.08 15.78
CA ILE A 110 1.32 18.92 16.15
C ILE A 110 1.37 17.83 15.07
N GLY A 111 1.33 18.20 13.79
CA GLY A 111 1.40 17.25 12.68
C GLY A 111 2.74 16.51 12.65
N SER A 112 3.84 17.23 12.90
CA SER A 112 5.18 16.65 12.98
C SER A 112 5.34 15.71 14.17
N ILE A 113 4.86 16.10 15.38
CA ILE A 113 4.92 15.23 16.56
C ILE A 113 4.13 13.93 16.33
N PHE A 114 2.96 14.05 15.71
CA PHE A 114 2.10 12.91 15.40
C PHE A 114 2.76 11.99 14.36
N ASN A 115 3.36 12.54 13.30
CA ASN A 115 4.07 11.75 12.30
C ASN A 115 5.26 10.98 12.91
N LEU A 116 6.05 11.63 13.78
CA LEU A 116 7.18 10.98 14.46
C LEU A 116 6.75 9.86 15.40
N THR A 117 5.62 10.00 16.09
CA THR A 117 5.08 8.93 16.93
C THR A 117 4.55 7.77 16.10
N LEU A 118 3.85 8.04 15.00
CA LEU A 118 3.42 7.01 14.05
C LEU A 118 4.59 6.21 13.48
N TYR A 119 5.66 6.89 13.04
CA TYR A 119 6.83 6.21 12.47
C TYR A 119 7.44 5.17 13.42
N LYS A 120 7.44 5.43 14.74
CA LYS A 120 7.94 4.48 15.75
C LYS A 120 7.01 3.30 16.00
N LEU A 121 5.71 3.46 15.75
CA LEU A 121 4.70 2.41 15.91
C LEU A 121 4.62 1.48 14.72
N LEU A 122 5.09 1.90 13.53
CA LEU A 122 5.16 1.01 12.39
C LEU A 122 6.10 -0.18 12.70
N PRO A 123 5.72 -1.41 12.31
CA PRO A 123 6.57 -2.57 12.49
C PRO A 123 7.85 -2.39 11.66
N ASN A 124 8.96 -2.05 12.34
CA ASN A 124 10.30 -1.99 11.76
C ASN A 124 10.89 -3.38 11.47
N ASN A 125 10.12 -4.44 11.71
CA ASN A 125 10.56 -5.84 11.71
C ASN A 125 10.81 -6.40 10.31
N PHE A 126 10.67 -5.62 9.24
CA PHE A 126 11.13 -6.05 7.90
C PHE A 126 12.65 -5.98 7.73
N SER A 127 13.38 -5.43 8.72
CA SER A 127 14.85 -5.38 8.73
C SER A 127 15.45 -6.11 9.94
N SER A 128 14.82 -7.19 10.41
CA SER A 128 15.56 -8.20 11.17
C SER A 128 16.19 -9.15 10.16
N ASN A 129 17.45 -8.92 9.82
CA ASN A 129 18.50 -9.87 9.45
C ASN A 129 18.12 -11.37 9.25
N GLU A 130 17.15 -11.66 8.39
CA GLU A 130 16.92 -12.98 7.79
C GLU A 130 17.23 -12.99 6.30
N TYR A 131 17.89 -11.93 5.80
CA TYR A 131 18.88 -12.11 4.75
C TYR A 131 20.15 -12.65 5.39
N GLY A 132 20.05 -13.89 5.88
CA GLY A 132 21.20 -14.77 5.82
C GLY A 132 21.61 -14.81 4.36
N PHE A 133 22.58 -13.95 4.01
CA PHE A 133 23.61 -14.31 3.05
C PHE A 133 23.87 -15.79 3.31
N VAL A 134 23.42 -16.66 2.42
CA VAL A 134 24.17 -17.87 2.18
C VAL A 134 25.35 -17.33 1.40
N PRO A 135 26.53 -17.08 2.02
CA PRO A 135 27.72 -17.05 1.21
C PRO A 135 27.70 -18.42 0.52
N HIS A 136 27.44 -18.42 -0.78
CA HIS A 136 28.00 -19.46 -1.62
C HIS A 136 29.47 -19.46 -1.22
N LYS A 137 29.85 -20.45 -0.41
CA LYS A 137 31.19 -20.67 0.11
C LYS A 137 32.02 -21.01 -1.12
N LEU A 138 32.36 -19.97 -1.89
CA LEU A 138 33.35 -20.04 -2.93
C LEU A 138 34.67 -20.14 -2.20
N GLY A 139 35.08 -21.38 -1.94
CA GLY A 139 36.44 -21.74 -1.62
C GLY A 139 36.92 -21.40 -0.22
N SER A 140 37.31 -22.47 0.48
CA SER A 140 38.38 -22.54 1.47
C SER A 140 38.02 -22.36 2.96
N LEU A 141 38.47 -23.37 3.72
CA LEU A 141 38.82 -23.37 5.15
C LEU A 141 37.71 -23.69 6.15
N SER A 142 37.33 -24.98 6.25
CA SER A 142 37.16 -25.71 7.54
C SER A 142 36.62 -27.14 7.35
N ASP A 143 37.32 -27.98 6.59
CA ASP A 143 37.02 -29.41 6.35
C ASP A 143 37.40 -30.33 7.53
N LYS A 144 37.07 -29.99 8.79
CA LYS A 144 37.40 -30.88 9.92
C LYS A 144 36.24 -31.44 10.72
N SER A 145 35.04 -30.87 10.64
CA SER A 145 33.85 -31.40 11.33
C SER A 145 32.87 -32.15 10.41
N LEU A 146 33.06 -32.10 9.08
CA LEU A 146 32.26 -32.86 8.11
C LEU A 146 32.89 -34.22 7.73
N LEU A 147 34.17 -34.41 8.04
CA LEU A 147 34.91 -35.64 7.71
C LEU A 147 34.61 -36.78 8.70
N GLU A 148 34.13 -36.46 9.91
CA GLU A 148 33.80 -37.47 10.94
C GLU A 148 32.35 -37.98 10.85
N ALA A 149 31.44 -37.29 10.16
CA ALA A 149 30.09 -37.77 9.94
C ALA A 149 29.98 -38.71 8.73
N GLN A 150 30.95 -38.66 7.81
CA GLN A 150 30.95 -39.47 6.59
C GLN A 150 31.55 -40.88 6.79
N THR A 151 32.20 -41.14 7.92
CA THR A 151 32.83 -42.45 8.20
C THR A 151 31.91 -43.48 8.88
N LEU A 152 30.69 -43.10 9.29
CA LEU A 152 29.79 -43.99 10.04
C LEU A 152 28.38 -44.19 9.46
N ALA A 153 28.04 -43.54 8.34
CA ALA A 153 26.77 -43.78 7.66
C ALA A 153 27.00 -43.88 6.15
N GLY A 154 26.73 -45.07 5.61
CA GLY A 154 26.87 -45.37 4.18
C GLY A 154 26.20 -44.35 3.26
N ASP A 155 26.83 -44.18 2.11
CA ASP A 155 26.80 -43.05 1.16
C ASP A 155 25.46 -42.56 0.59
N ASN A 156 24.30 -43.00 1.05
CA ASN A 156 23.02 -42.67 0.39
C ASN A 156 21.94 -42.00 1.29
N MET A 157 22.20 -41.74 2.57
CA MET A 157 21.21 -41.10 3.46
C MET A 157 21.51 -39.63 3.82
N GLY A 158 22.77 -39.18 3.78
CA GLY A 158 23.15 -37.80 4.12
C GLY A 158 22.75 -36.76 3.07
N SER A 159 22.77 -37.14 1.79
CA SER A 159 22.41 -36.27 0.65
C SER A 159 20.91 -35.95 0.62
N ASN A 160 20.06 -36.89 1.04
CA ASN A 160 18.60 -36.70 1.08
C ASN A 160 18.14 -35.80 2.23
N LEU A 161 18.83 -35.84 3.37
CA LEU A 161 18.52 -34.96 4.52
C LEU A 161 18.89 -33.50 4.22
N TYR A 162 19.96 -33.27 3.47
CA TYR A 162 20.37 -31.92 3.03
C TYR A 162 19.35 -31.29 2.07
N ASN A 163 18.74 -32.10 1.20
CA ASN A 163 17.68 -31.64 0.31
C ASN A 163 16.34 -31.46 1.03
N ALA A 164 15.99 -32.33 1.98
CA ALA A 164 14.73 -32.20 2.73
C ALA A 164 14.67 -30.95 3.62
N TYR A 165 15.81 -30.52 4.19
CA TYR A 165 15.88 -29.33 5.04
C TYR A 165 15.75 -28.02 4.25
N ASN A 166 16.19 -27.99 2.99
CA ASN A 166 16.03 -26.82 2.11
C ASN A 166 14.61 -26.66 1.55
N VAL A 167 13.81 -27.73 1.49
CA VAL A 167 12.43 -27.68 0.99
C VAL A 167 11.47 -27.08 2.02
N HIS A 168 11.77 -27.18 3.32
CA HIS A 168 10.82 -26.80 4.36
C HIS A 168 10.83 -25.31 4.76
N ASN A 169 11.88 -24.56 4.40
CA ASN A 169 12.06 -23.23 5.01
C ASN A 169 11.44 -22.04 4.28
N ASN A 170 10.99 -22.12 3.03
CA ASN A 170 10.49 -20.92 2.33
C ASN A 170 9.25 -21.13 1.45
N ASN A 171 8.25 -21.88 1.94
CA ASN A 171 6.89 -21.77 1.41
C ASN A 171 6.18 -20.54 2.00
N LEU A 172 6.79 -19.36 1.84
CA LEU A 172 6.02 -18.12 1.80
C LEU A 172 5.39 -18.07 0.42
N SER A 173 4.13 -18.52 0.34
CA SER A 173 3.32 -18.41 -0.86
C SER A 173 3.01 -16.94 -1.13
N PHE A 174 3.94 -16.25 -1.79
CA PHE A 174 3.70 -14.92 -2.32
C PHE A 174 2.70 -15.04 -3.46
N VAL A 175 1.71 -14.14 -3.48
CA VAL A 175 0.71 -14.02 -4.55
C VAL A 175 1.34 -13.78 -5.93
N SER A 176 2.64 -13.45 -5.98
CA SER A 176 3.43 -13.20 -7.19
C SER A 176 4.60 -14.18 -7.39
N SER A 177 4.59 -15.36 -6.76
CA SER A 177 5.69 -16.32 -6.97
C SER A 177 5.70 -16.81 -8.43
N HIS A 178 6.78 -16.54 -9.16
CA HIS A 178 7.04 -17.03 -10.52
C HIS A 178 7.35 -18.55 -10.58
N ILE A 179 6.59 -19.35 -9.85
CA ILE A 179 6.61 -20.81 -9.92
C ILE A 179 5.58 -21.21 -10.98
N TRP A 180 5.92 -22.16 -11.85
CA TRP A 180 5.02 -22.57 -12.96
C TRP A 180 3.63 -23.04 -12.49
N ASP A 181 3.52 -23.58 -11.28
CA ASP A 181 2.24 -23.98 -10.67
C ASP A 181 1.41 -22.79 -10.14
N GLY A 182 2.09 -21.67 -9.82
CA GLY A 182 1.45 -20.41 -9.44
C GLY A 182 0.72 -19.76 -10.61
N VAL A 183 1.26 -19.84 -11.82
CA VAL A 183 0.65 -19.24 -13.04
C VAL A 183 -0.68 -19.92 -13.40
N LEU A 184 -0.83 -21.22 -13.14
CA LEU A 184 -2.08 -21.95 -13.36
C LEU A 184 -3.16 -21.60 -12.33
N SER A 185 -2.75 -21.08 -11.16
CA SER A 185 -3.61 -20.69 -10.05
C SER A 185 -3.70 -19.18 -9.84
N GLU A 186 -3.11 -18.37 -10.74
CA GLU A 186 -3.16 -16.90 -10.69
C GLU A 186 -4.59 -16.41 -10.91
N THR A 187 -5.35 -16.38 -9.83
CA THR A 187 -6.67 -15.75 -9.82
C THR A 187 -6.48 -14.24 -9.90
N SER A 188 -7.28 -13.57 -10.73
CA SER A 188 -7.30 -12.10 -10.79
C SER A 188 -7.56 -11.49 -9.40
N HIS A 189 -7.05 -10.27 -9.15
CA HIS A 189 -7.28 -9.59 -7.86
C HIS A 189 -8.78 -9.47 -7.52
N ILE A 190 -9.64 -9.27 -8.52
CA ILE A 190 -11.10 -9.19 -8.34
C ILE A 190 -11.67 -10.52 -7.88
N THR A 191 -11.26 -11.63 -8.49
CA THR A 191 -11.77 -12.97 -8.13
C THR A 191 -11.30 -13.38 -6.74
N SER A 192 -10.07 -13.03 -6.35
CA SER A 192 -9.56 -13.31 -5.00
C SER A 192 -10.31 -12.51 -3.92
N ILE A 193 -10.47 -11.19 -4.10
CA ILE A 193 -11.26 -10.35 -3.19
C ILE A 193 -12.72 -10.85 -3.13
N GLY A 194 -13.30 -11.18 -4.28
CA GLY A 194 -14.67 -11.69 -4.36
C GLY A 194 -14.83 -13.01 -3.60
N ASN A 195 -13.93 -13.96 -3.80
CA ASN A 195 -13.97 -15.25 -3.10
C ASN A 195 -13.97 -15.06 -1.58
N VAL A 196 -13.06 -14.22 -1.06
CA VAL A 196 -12.97 -13.93 0.38
C VAL A 196 -14.22 -13.19 0.89
N LEU A 197 -14.71 -12.18 0.17
CA LEU A 197 -15.88 -11.39 0.60
C LEU A 197 -17.17 -12.21 0.62
N TYR A 198 -17.42 -13.04 -0.40
CA TYR A 198 -18.67 -13.80 -0.49
C TYR A 198 -18.66 -15.08 0.35
N THR A 199 -17.50 -15.68 0.64
CA THR A 199 -17.42 -16.96 1.37
C THR A 199 -16.96 -16.81 2.82
N ALA A 200 -15.86 -16.10 3.07
CA ALA A 200 -15.24 -16.04 4.41
C ALA A 200 -15.83 -14.94 5.29
N TYR A 201 -16.18 -13.78 4.72
CA TYR A 201 -16.70 -12.62 5.46
C TYR A 201 -18.06 -12.09 4.94
N PRO A 202 -19.08 -12.96 4.72
CA PRO A 202 -20.37 -12.51 4.21
C PRO A 202 -21.09 -11.54 5.16
N LEU A 203 -20.84 -11.62 6.47
CA LEU A 203 -21.46 -10.75 7.47
C LEU A 203 -21.04 -9.28 7.31
N TRP A 204 -19.78 -9.01 6.94
CA TRP A 204 -19.32 -7.65 6.65
C TRP A 204 -20.01 -7.09 5.39
N LEU A 205 -20.31 -7.93 4.40
CA LEU A 205 -21.04 -7.54 3.19
C LEU A 205 -22.50 -7.20 3.49
N ILE A 206 -23.16 -7.95 4.38
CA ILE A 206 -24.53 -7.63 4.82
C ILE A 206 -24.55 -6.27 5.55
N LEU A 207 -23.55 -6.02 6.40
CA LEU A 207 -23.42 -4.74 7.11
C LEU A 207 -23.21 -3.57 6.14
N THR A 208 -22.39 -3.70 5.10
CA THR A 208 -22.20 -2.63 4.09
C THR A 208 -23.48 -2.37 3.28
N SER A 209 -24.27 -3.41 2.99
CA SER A 209 -25.58 -3.25 2.35
C SER A 209 -26.54 -2.42 3.20
N ILE A 210 -26.59 -2.67 4.51
CA ILE A 210 -27.41 -1.90 5.46
C ILE A 210 -26.93 -0.44 5.53
N ILE A 211 -25.61 -0.21 5.53
CA ILE A 211 -25.03 1.15 5.51
C ILE A 211 -25.42 1.90 4.24
N LEU A 212 -25.40 1.25 3.07
CA LEU A 212 -25.77 1.86 1.80
C LEU A 212 -27.27 2.20 1.77
N LEU A 213 -28.12 1.31 2.29
CA LEU A 213 -29.54 1.58 2.46
C LEU A 213 -29.78 2.78 3.39
N LEU A 214 -29.07 2.84 4.53
CA LEU A 214 -29.14 3.96 5.45
C LEU A 214 -28.70 5.27 4.79
N ALA A 215 -27.64 5.25 3.98
CA ALA A 215 -27.17 6.43 3.27
C ALA A 215 -28.23 6.97 2.28
N MET A 216 -28.91 6.09 1.55
CA MET A 216 -29.98 6.48 0.62
C MET A 216 -31.21 7.00 1.38
N VAL A 217 -31.70 6.26 2.37
CA VAL A 217 -32.88 6.67 3.16
C VAL A 217 -32.58 7.95 3.93
N GLY A 218 -31.38 8.09 4.50
CA GLY A 218 -30.95 9.29 5.21
C GLY A 218 -30.94 10.52 4.32
N ALA A 219 -30.39 10.42 3.11
CA ALA A 219 -30.41 11.53 2.17
C ALA A 219 -31.85 11.95 1.78
N ILE A 220 -32.76 10.98 1.59
CA ILE A 220 -34.17 11.26 1.29
C ILE A 220 -34.86 11.92 2.48
N VAL A 221 -34.76 11.37 3.68
CA VAL A 221 -35.42 11.91 4.88
C VAL A 221 -34.94 13.31 5.23
N ILE A 222 -33.66 13.63 5.01
CA ILE A 222 -33.12 14.98 5.26
C ILE A 222 -33.64 16.01 4.23
N THR A 223 -33.92 15.58 3.00
CA THR A 223 -34.30 16.48 1.91
C THR A 223 -35.80 16.58 1.68
N ILE A 224 -36.57 15.57 2.11
CA ILE A 224 -38.02 15.54 1.96
C ILE A 224 -38.66 16.44 3.01
N LYS A 225 -39.57 17.31 2.55
CA LYS A 225 -40.40 18.16 3.42
C LYS A 225 -41.58 17.40 3.97
#